data_AF-A0A494XX93-F1
#
_entry.id   AF-A0A494XX93-F1
#
_cell.length_a   1.000
_cell.length_b   1.000
_cell.length_c   1.000
_cell.angle_alpha   90.00
_cell.angle_beta   90.00
_cell.angle_gamma   90.00
#
_symmetry.space_group_name_H-M   'P 1'
#
loop_
_entity.id
_entity.type
_entity.pdbx_description
1 polymer ?
#
loop_
_entity_poly.entity_id
_entity_poly.type
_entity_poly.pdbx_seq_one_letter_code
_entity_poly.pdbx_strand_id
1 'polypeptide(L)'
;MTDTATPQWPPFLSLFAQELTQNLTPKLLTQLMRSVGTQFSRQHTLHFAGTVADMQKGMNDVWRELGWGRVEIRDAQSWLVLTHHRAPLRTVFGPDNLTWAGAFLEGVYEAWMHQLGADSHLRVTAAGSVDPADPSGTMVFLFGK
;
A
#
# COMPACT_ATOMS: atom_id res chain seq x y z
N MET A 1 -3.38 -28.64 24.87
CA MET A 1 -3.55 -27.56 23.87
C MET A 1 -2.24 -26.82 23.81
N THR A 2 -1.45 -27.02 22.76
CA THR A 2 -0.26 -26.21 22.50
C THR A 2 -0.72 -24.83 22.09
N ASP A 3 -0.51 -23.85 22.97
CA ASP A 3 -0.65 -22.44 22.67
C ASP A 3 0.37 -22.10 21.57
N THR A 4 -0.08 -22.06 20.31
CA THR A 4 0.77 -21.67 19.19
C THR A 4 0.95 -20.17 19.29
N ALA A 5 2.00 -19.74 19.99
CA ALA A 5 2.36 -18.34 20.13
C ALA A 5 2.34 -17.65 18.76
N THR A 6 1.51 -16.62 18.61
CA THR A 6 1.45 -15.81 17.40
C THR A 6 2.84 -15.21 17.15
N PRO A 7 3.47 -15.46 15.99
CA PRO A 7 4.82 -14.98 15.75
C PRO A 7 4.89 -13.44 15.80
N GLN A 8 5.84 -12.94 16.59
CA GLN A 8 6.07 -11.50 16.79
C GLN A 8 7.07 -10.98 15.74
N TRP A 9 6.53 -10.64 14.57
CA TRP A 9 7.31 -10.12 13.44
C TRP A 9 7.84 -8.67 13.57
N PRO A 10 7.25 -7.74 14.35
CA PRO A 10 7.67 -6.33 14.31
C PRO A 10 9.16 -6.08 14.61
N PRO A 11 9.78 -6.68 15.65
CA PRO A 11 11.20 -6.45 15.91
C PRO A 11 12.10 -6.94 14.78
N PHE A 12 11.77 -8.11 14.20
CA PHE A 12 12.50 -8.66 13.06
C PHE A 12 12.38 -7.75 11.83
N LEU A 13 11.16 -7.33 11.49
CA LEU A 13 10.92 -6.48 10.32
C LEU A 13 11.57 -5.10 10.47
N SER A 14 11.62 -4.56 11.69
CA SER A 14 12.32 -3.30 11.96
C SER A 14 13.83 -3.42 11.75
N LEU A 15 14.47 -4.51 12.22
CA LEU A 15 15.89 -4.76 11.96
C LEU A 15 16.15 -5.04 10.48
N PHE A 16 15.27 -5.80 9.83
CA PHE A 16 15.37 -6.06 8.40
C PHE A 16 15.26 -4.78 7.57
N ALA A 17 14.37 -3.86 7.96
CA ALA A 17 14.26 -2.54 7.34
C ALA A 17 15.57 -1.73 7.46
N GLN A 18 16.24 -1.80 8.60
CA GLN A 18 17.53 -1.14 8.82
C GLN A 18 18.59 -1.70 7.87
N GLU A 19 18.71 -3.02 7.77
CA GLU A 19 19.64 -3.67 6.85
C GLU A 19 19.36 -3.32 5.38
N LEU A 20 18.08 -3.31 4.98
CA LEU A 20 17.68 -2.90 3.63
C LEU A 20 18.09 -1.45 3.33
N THR A 21 17.82 -0.51 4.25
CA THR A 21 18.16 0.91 4.08
C THR A 21 19.66 1.17 4.10
N GLN A 22 20.45 0.38 4.85
CA GLN A 22 21.90 0.48 4.88
C GLN A 22 22.56 -0.02 3.58
N ASN A 23 21.98 -1.04 2.95
CA ASN A 23 22.63 -1.77 1.86
C ASN A 23 22.04 -1.44 0.47
N LEU A 24 20.83 -0.89 0.38
CA LEU A 24 20.17 -0.60 -0.88
C LEU A 24 19.86 0.88 -1.05
N THR A 25 19.90 1.35 -2.30
CA THR A 25 19.49 2.72 -2.60
C THR A 25 17.98 2.91 -2.40
N PRO A 26 17.50 4.11 -2.00
CA PRO A 26 16.06 4.38 -1.88
C PRO A 26 15.28 4.06 -3.15
N LYS A 27 15.86 4.33 -4.33
CA LYS A 27 15.24 4.01 -5.62
C LYS A 27 15.00 2.51 -5.79
N LEU A 28 15.99 1.69 -5.43
CA LEU A 28 15.88 0.23 -5.54
C LEU A 28 14.87 -0.31 -4.53
N LEU A 29 14.84 0.22 -3.31
CA LEU A 29 13.83 -0.13 -2.29
C LEU A 29 12.41 0.19 -2.76
N THR A 30 12.19 1.37 -3.31
CA THR A 30 10.90 1.76 -3.90
C THR A 30 10.50 0.79 -5.01
N GLN A 31 11.41 0.46 -5.93
CA GLN A 31 11.14 -0.49 -7.02
C GLN A 31 10.80 -1.89 -6.49
N LEU A 32 11.55 -2.38 -5.51
CA LEU A 32 11.30 -3.65 -4.85
C LEU A 32 9.91 -3.67 -4.23
N MET A 33 9.57 -2.68 -3.40
CA MET A 33 8.28 -2.63 -2.72
C MET A 33 7.11 -2.49 -3.70
N ARG A 34 7.24 -1.70 -4.77
CA ARG A 34 6.23 -1.67 -5.84
C ARG A 34 6.03 -3.05 -6.47
N SER A 35 7.12 -3.77 -6.77
CA SER A 35 7.04 -5.13 -7.31
C SER A 35 6.34 -6.09 -6.35
N VAL A 36 6.65 -6.03 -5.05
CA VAL A 36 5.96 -6.81 -4.01
C VAL A 36 4.47 -6.50 -4.00
N GLY A 37 4.09 -5.21 -4.06
CA GLY A 37 2.69 -4.80 -4.14
C GLY A 37 1.96 -5.32 -5.37
N THR A 38 2.61 -5.26 -6.55
CA THR A 38 2.05 -5.83 -7.77
C THR A 38 1.84 -7.35 -7.64
N GLN A 39 2.81 -8.08 -7.07
CA GLN A 39 2.65 -9.52 -6.84
C GLN A 39 1.52 -9.83 -5.85
N PHE A 40 1.45 -9.08 -4.76
CA PHE A 40 0.38 -9.18 -3.76
C PHE A 40 -1.01 -9.01 -4.42
N SER A 41 -1.19 -8.01 -5.28
CA SER A 41 -2.47 -7.75 -5.96
C SER A 41 -2.94 -8.92 -6.85
N ARG A 42 -2.02 -9.74 -7.36
CA ARG A 42 -2.33 -10.91 -8.18
C ARG A 42 -2.79 -12.09 -7.34
N GLN A 43 -2.35 -12.15 -6.08
CA GLN A 43 -2.79 -13.15 -5.11
C GLN A 43 -4.12 -12.75 -4.45
N HIS A 44 -4.36 -11.44 -4.33
CA HIS A 44 -5.58 -10.86 -3.76
C HIS A 44 -6.36 -10.10 -4.84
N THR A 45 -6.89 -10.83 -5.83
CA THR A 45 -7.68 -10.22 -6.91
C THR A 45 -8.99 -9.66 -6.38
N LEU A 46 -9.38 -8.48 -6.86
CA LEU A 46 -10.67 -7.90 -6.50
C LEU A 46 -11.78 -8.55 -7.31
N HIS A 47 -12.86 -8.98 -6.62
CA HIS A 47 -14.11 -9.31 -7.30
C HIS A 47 -14.75 -8.00 -7.77
N PHE A 48 -14.77 -7.77 -9.07
CA PHE A 48 -15.20 -6.50 -9.65
C PHE A 48 -16.73 -6.34 -9.66
N ALA A 49 -17.17 -5.13 -9.32
CA ALA A 49 -18.45 -4.58 -9.73
C ALA A 49 -18.22 -3.14 -10.25
N GLY A 50 -19.03 -2.71 -11.23
CA GLY A 50 -18.71 -1.69 -12.23
C GLY A 50 -18.49 -0.23 -11.79
N THR A 51 -18.29 0.06 -10.50
CA THR A 51 -18.25 1.43 -9.99
C THR A 51 -17.04 1.71 -9.10
N VAL A 52 -16.70 3.00 -8.89
CA VAL A 52 -15.67 3.43 -7.93
C VAL A 52 -16.01 2.97 -6.50
N ALA A 53 -17.30 2.95 -6.15
CA ALA A 53 -17.76 2.47 -4.84
C ALA A 53 -17.53 0.97 -4.66
N ASP A 54 -17.81 0.17 -5.70
CA ASP A 54 -17.57 -1.27 -5.70
C ASP A 54 -16.08 -1.59 -5.62
N MET A 55 -15.24 -0.84 -6.35
CA MET A 55 -13.79 -0.93 -6.27
C MET A 55 -13.30 -0.64 -4.84
N GLN A 56 -13.74 0.48 -4.24
CA GLN A 56 -13.40 0.81 -2.86
C GLN A 56 -13.83 -0.31 -1.90
N LYS A 57 -15.02 -0.87 -2.10
CA LYS A 57 -15.52 -1.99 -1.29
C LYS A 57 -14.61 -3.22 -1.42
N GLY A 58 -14.27 -3.62 -2.65
CA GLY A 58 -13.39 -4.76 -2.91
C GLY A 58 -12.01 -4.59 -2.27
N MET A 59 -11.39 -3.42 -2.41
CA MET A 59 -10.11 -3.11 -1.77
C MET A 59 -10.20 -3.22 -0.24
N ASN A 60 -11.27 -2.68 0.35
CA ASN A 60 -11.49 -2.72 1.79
C ASN A 60 -11.83 -4.11 2.33
N ASP A 61 -12.42 -4.98 1.51
CA ASP A 61 -12.63 -6.37 1.88
C ASP A 61 -11.28 -7.08 2.09
N VAL A 62 -10.33 -6.90 1.16
CA VAL A 62 -8.95 -7.42 1.30
C VAL A 62 -8.24 -6.83 2.52
N TRP A 63 -8.27 -5.50 2.69
CA TRP A 63 -7.58 -4.86 3.81
C TRP A 63 -8.15 -5.24 5.18
N ARG A 64 -9.46 -5.43 5.27
CA ARG A 64 -10.11 -5.87 6.51
C ARG A 64 -9.69 -7.28 6.89
N GLU A 65 -9.62 -8.21 5.94
CA GLU A 65 -9.19 -9.59 6.19
C GLU A 65 -7.76 -9.67 6.75
N LEU A 66 -6.89 -8.76 6.32
CA LEU A 66 -5.50 -8.69 6.78
C LEU A 66 -5.30 -7.83 8.03
N GLY A 67 -6.30 -7.02 8.40
CA GLY A 67 -6.15 -6.00 9.44
C GLY A 67 -5.26 -4.82 9.03
N TRP A 68 -5.19 -4.52 7.73
CA TRP A 68 -4.32 -3.48 7.14
C TRP A 68 -5.02 -2.14 6.96
N GLY A 69 -6.10 -1.88 7.70
CA GLY A 69 -6.78 -0.60 7.69
C GLY A 69 -7.84 -0.49 6.59
N ARG A 70 -7.98 0.69 5.99
CA ARG A 70 -9.01 0.98 4.98
C ARG A 70 -8.56 2.02 3.96
N VAL A 71 -9.15 2.01 2.79
CA VAL A 71 -8.99 3.02 1.73
C VAL A 71 -10.30 3.74 1.44
N GLU A 72 -10.20 5.04 1.21
CA GLU A 72 -11.26 5.91 0.72
C GLU A 72 -10.86 6.41 -0.67
N ILE A 73 -11.76 6.31 -1.65
CA ILE A 73 -11.54 6.73 -3.03
C ILE A 73 -12.44 7.91 -3.33
N ARG A 74 -11.83 9.03 -3.72
CA ARG A 74 -12.53 10.23 -4.15
C ARG A 74 -12.25 10.49 -5.62
N ASP A 75 -13.32 10.66 -6.38
CA ASP A 75 -13.26 11.12 -7.76
C ASP A 75 -12.95 12.62 -7.80
N ALA A 76 -11.86 12.99 -8.46
CA ALA A 76 -11.44 14.37 -8.69
C ALA A 76 -11.48 14.73 -10.19
N GLN A 77 -12.57 14.34 -10.87
CA GLN A 77 -12.90 14.58 -12.28
C GLN A 77 -11.95 13.91 -13.27
N SER A 78 -10.66 14.24 -13.27
CA SER A 78 -9.66 13.70 -14.21
C SER A 78 -8.66 12.75 -13.56
N TRP A 79 -8.67 12.61 -12.23
CA TRP A 79 -7.89 11.61 -11.50
C TRP A 79 -8.67 11.11 -10.28
N LEU A 80 -8.25 9.95 -9.75
CA LEU A 80 -8.73 9.45 -8.48
C LEU A 80 -7.74 9.79 -7.37
N VAL A 81 -8.27 10.12 -6.20
CA VAL A 81 -7.50 10.28 -4.96
C VAL A 81 -7.83 9.11 -4.05
N LEU A 82 -6.82 8.31 -3.71
CA LEU A 82 -6.95 7.20 -2.77
C LEU A 82 -6.30 7.59 -1.46
N THR A 83 -7.06 7.57 -0.37
CA THR A 83 -6.55 7.83 0.98
C THR A 83 -6.57 6.53 1.76
N HIS A 84 -5.41 5.96 2.05
CA HIS A 84 -5.28 4.77 2.87
C HIS A 84 -4.98 5.14 4.32
N HIS A 85 -5.77 4.62 5.24
CA HIS A 85 -5.69 4.86 6.66
C HIS A 85 -5.27 3.60 7.41
N ARG A 86 -4.40 3.77 8.42
CA ARG A 86 -4.00 2.70 9.36
C ARG A 86 -3.29 1.52 8.71
N ALA A 87 -2.49 1.77 7.65
CA ALA A 87 -1.54 0.77 7.17
C ALA A 87 -0.52 0.46 8.28
N PRO A 88 -0.08 -0.80 8.45
CA PRO A 88 0.92 -1.14 9.47
C PRO A 88 2.33 -0.69 9.11
N LEU A 89 2.54 -0.04 7.95
CA LEU A 89 3.87 0.29 7.42
C LEU A 89 4.69 1.18 8.36
N ARG A 90 4.08 2.20 8.97
CA ARG A 90 4.77 3.08 9.93
C ARG A 90 5.25 2.31 11.17
N THR A 91 4.38 1.45 11.70
CA THR A 91 4.66 0.65 12.91
C THR A 91 5.73 -0.40 12.64
N VAL A 92 5.74 -0.98 11.44
CA VAL A 92 6.64 -2.08 11.06
C VAL A 92 8.00 -1.57 10.58
N PHE A 93 8.02 -0.58 9.68
CA PHE A 93 9.24 -0.11 9.03
C PHE A 93 9.79 1.19 9.63
N GLY A 94 9.03 1.87 10.49
CA GLY A 94 9.41 3.16 11.06
C GLY A 94 9.06 4.36 10.17
N PRO A 95 8.99 5.57 10.75
CA PRO A 95 8.56 6.78 10.05
C PRO A 95 9.50 7.19 8.91
N ASP A 96 10.81 6.99 9.06
CA ASP A 96 11.81 7.42 8.08
C ASP A 96 11.79 6.60 6.78
N ASN A 97 11.14 5.43 6.83
CA ASN A 97 11.10 4.46 5.74
C ASN A 97 9.77 4.51 4.95
N LEU A 98 8.85 5.41 5.31
CA LEU A 98 7.50 5.44 4.75
C LEU A 98 7.45 5.69 3.25
N THR A 99 8.41 6.43 2.69
CA THR A 99 8.45 6.69 1.24
C THR A 99 8.64 5.41 0.44
N TRP A 100 9.66 4.60 0.76
CA TRP A 100 9.91 3.36 0.01
C TRP A 100 8.96 2.23 0.45
N ALA A 101 8.60 2.15 1.74
CA ALA A 101 7.65 1.16 2.24
C ALA A 101 6.26 1.38 1.63
N GLY A 102 5.83 2.64 1.52
CA GLY A 102 4.57 3.06 0.91
C GLY A 102 4.42 2.67 -0.56
N ALA A 103 5.55 2.47 -1.25
CA ALA A 103 5.56 2.03 -2.63
C ALA A 103 4.95 0.63 -2.80
N PHE A 104 4.87 -0.17 -1.73
CA PHE A 104 4.03 -1.36 -1.69
C PHE A 104 2.58 -1.06 -2.08
N LEU A 105 1.95 -0.09 -1.40
CA LEU A 105 0.56 0.28 -1.67
C LEU A 105 0.40 0.89 -3.07
N GLU A 106 1.39 1.66 -3.55
CA GLU A 106 1.39 2.13 -4.94
C GLU A 106 1.31 0.96 -5.93
N GLY A 107 2.14 -0.07 -5.73
CA GLY A 107 2.17 -1.26 -6.57
C GLY A 107 0.88 -2.10 -6.49
N VAL A 108 0.27 -2.20 -5.31
CA VAL A 108 -1.02 -2.89 -5.14
C VAL A 108 -2.13 -2.15 -5.88
N TYR A 109 -2.29 -0.86 -5.62
CA TYR A 109 -3.38 -0.07 -6.20
C TYR A 109 -3.27 0.05 -7.70
N GLU A 110 -2.06 0.30 -8.23
CA GLU A 110 -1.83 0.37 -9.67
C GLU A 110 -2.25 -0.92 -10.36
N ALA A 111 -1.83 -2.06 -9.81
CA ALA A 111 -2.15 -3.35 -10.40
C ALA A 111 -3.65 -3.70 -10.28
N TRP A 112 -4.32 -3.34 -9.19
CA TRP A 112 -5.78 -3.47 -9.12
C TRP A 112 -6.50 -2.57 -10.12
N MET A 113 -6.09 -1.31 -10.28
CA MET A 113 -6.68 -0.42 -11.30
C MET A 113 -6.56 -1.02 -12.71
N HIS A 114 -5.39 -1.59 -13.05
CA HIS A 114 -5.18 -2.26 -14.34
C HIS A 114 -6.04 -3.52 -14.49
N GLN A 115 -6.21 -4.33 -13.44
CA GLN A 115 -7.11 -5.50 -13.46
C GLN A 115 -8.57 -5.11 -13.72
N LEU A 116 -8.97 -3.88 -13.33
CA LEU A 116 -10.30 -3.34 -13.55
C LEU A 116 -10.44 -2.57 -14.88
N GLY A 117 -9.44 -2.68 -15.77
CA GLY A 117 -9.50 -2.16 -17.14
C GLY A 117 -8.97 -0.74 -17.31
N ALA A 118 -8.32 -0.17 -16.30
CA ALA A 118 -7.65 1.12 -16.49
C ALA A 118 -6.44 0.98 -17.44
N ASP A 119 -6.12 2.06 -18.16
CA ASP A 119 -5.02 2.07 -19.12
C ASP A 119 -3.68 1.70 -18.46
N SER A 120 -2.92 0.81 -19.11
CA SER A 120 -1.64 0.28 -18.62
C SER A 120 -0.55 1.35 -18.39
N HIS A 121 -0.68 2.52 -19.01
CA HIS A 121 0.22 3.65 -18.82
C HIS A 121 -0.11 4.48 -17.58
N LEU A 122 -1.33 4.37 -17.03
CA LEU A 122 -1.70 5.10 -15.82
C LEU A 122 -0.98 4.53 -14.61
N ARG A 123 -0.47 5.44 -13.78
CA ARG A 123 0.31 5.11 -12.59
C ARG A 123 -0.39 5.55 -11.32
N VAL A 124 -0.15 4.81 -10.24
CA VAL A 124 -0.44 5.27 -8.88
C VAL A 124 0.84 5.83 -8.26
N THR A 125 0.76 7.03 -7.71
CA THR A 125 1.88 7.69 -7.03
C THR A 125 1.43 8.33 -5.72
N ALA A 126 2.27 8.31 -4.70
CA ALA A 126 2.02 9.02 -3.45
C ALA A 126 1.93 10.54 -3.69
N ALA A 127 0.94 11.18 -3.09
CA ALA A 127 0.73 12.62 -3.15
C ALA A 127 1.72 13.33 -2.19
N GLY A 128 2.94 13.57 -2.66
CA GLY A 128 3.97 14.27 -1.89
C GLY A 128 4.63 13.42 -0.81
N SER A 129 5.46 14.06 0.03
CA SER A 129 6.10 13.40 1.17
C SER A 129 5.05 13.10 2.25
N VAL A 130 4.99 11.85 2.70
CA VAL A 130 4.21 11.48 3.90
C VAL A 130 4.72 12.32 5.06
N ASP A 131 3.83 13.01 5.77
CA ASP A 131 4.20 13.75 6.98
C ASP A 131 4.68 12.75 8.05
N PRO A 132 5.97 12.75 8.43
CA PRO A 132 6.50 11.81 9.42
C PRO A 132 5.83 11.99 10.80
N ALA A 133 5.31 13.19 11.06
CA ALA A 133 4.64 13.56 12.29
C ALA A 133 3.17 13.13 12.32
N ASP A 134 2.57 12.72 11.20
CA ASP A 134 1.20 12.19 11.19
C ASP A 134 1.16 10.83 11.92
N PRO A 135 0.55 10.76 13.13
CA PRO A 135 0.51 9.53 13.89
C PRO A 135 -0.45 8.51 13.27
N SER A 136 -1.34 8.95 12.37
CA SER A 136 -2.29 8.06 11.69
C SER A 136 -1.63 7.23 10.58
N GLY A 137 -0.45 7.65 10.12
CA GLY A 137 0.24 7.03 8.99
C GLY A 137 -0.61 7.05 7.73
N THR A 138 -1.44 8.08 7.55
CA THR A 138 -2.33 8.18 6.39
C THR A 138 -1.50 8.43 5.14
N MET A 139 -1.78 7.67 4.09
CA MET A 139 -1.09 7.78 2.81
C MET A 139 -2.09 8.15 1.72
N VAL A 140 -1.79 9.22 0.99
CA VAL A 140 -2.62 9.68 -0.13
C VAL A 140 -1.92 9.29 -1.43
N PHE A 141 -2.68 8.74 -2.37
CA PHE A 141 -2.20 8.35 -3.68
C PHE A 141 -3.07 8.98 -4.78
N LEU A 142 -2.45 9.27 -5.90
CA LEU A 142 -3.09 9.82 -7.09
C LEU A 142 -3.02 8.79 -8.21
N PHE A 143 -4.14 8.56 -8.88
CA PHE A 143 -4.25 7.68 -10.04
C PHE A 143 -4.77 8.46 -11.25
N GLY A 144 -4.03 8.44 -12.36
CA GLY A 144 -4.42 9.17 -13.57
C GLY A 144 -3.88 10.60 -13.70
N LYS A 145 -2.95 10.99 -12.82
CA LYS A 145 -2.28 12.31 -12.86
C LYS A 145 -0.98 12.28 -13.66
#